data_AF-A0A8J8BMG1-F1
#
_entry.id   AF-A0A8J8BMG1-F1
#
_cell.length_a   1.000
_cell.length_b   1.000
_cell.length_c   1.000
_cell.angle_alpha   90.00
_cell.angle_beta   90.00
_cell.angle_gamma   90.00
#
_symmetry.space_group_name_H-M   'P 1'
#
loop_
_entity.id
_entity.type
_entity.pdbx_description
1 polymer ?
#
loop_
_entity_poly.entity_id
_entity_poly.type
_entity_poly.pdbx_seq_one_letter_code
_entity_poly.pdbx_strand_id
1 'polypeptide(L)'
;MQRKRAIILVMLMVIPPLVAAEGPRGPLCDPFRPEVENHIWFWWPEGIAGFEFDDAGNLLYIVDGIPAQSGELISSSVQREFRKLPLSGEFTFWRPIKEDGLGGFWLKHFAVKNLNQPWGKVSPGVDYAYHLDLGNRITEVKREDFKSFKEQPFAQGMGDYIWKKEGSELHGIKFDTKGVAMYLVHGIPGTYSLDDAPPDGYMVWQPVDSKSKEGFWLKHVAVRELKMPWGNVYQGVDYTYQSEFTLRELTRRQASGFTDDPFTPELKNHIWKKEGDTLRGFEFDERGHLLYMVEGIKGTYTLDDVPFSGEYTVWIPTTPSSSSGYWLKYAAVTECEMSWGDVYPGIDYAYEEGKSIKDLPKSSTFTFSPFSTGGLENHIWKQVTDSLYGAQVDDQGKLLYLIHGVPGTYSLNDVPLSGEYVVWYPIKEGEQAGFWLKYVAVREVDMGWGPVTYGVDLSYNQQKGHGISFLTRDDYYESWDLRKLLKYFWDVMMDD
;
A
#
# COMPACT_ATOMS: atom_id res chain seq x y z
N MET A 1 2.09 39.07 68.61
CA MET A 1 0.97 38.62 67.77
C MET A 1 1.17 39.15 66.36
N GLN A 2 1.74 38.35 65.47
CA GLN A 2 1.95 38.69 64.06
C GLN A 2 0.75 38.21 63.24
N ARG A 3 0.03 39.13 62.58
CA ARG A 3 -1.02 38.80 61.61
C ARG A 3 -0.41 38.75 60.21
N LYS A 4 -0.39 37.56 59.62
CA LYS A 4 -0.10 37.33 58.20
C LYS A 4 -1.17 38.01 57.35
N ARG A 5 -0.76 38.82 56.36
CA ARG A 5 -1.62 39.32 55.29
C ARG A 5 -1.66 38.29 54.17
N ALA A 6 -2.84 37.72 53.93
CA ALA A 6 -3.14 37.02 52.68
C ALA A 6 -3.58 38.07 51.66
N ILE A 7 -2.87 38.15 50.53
CA ILE A 7 -3.28 38.92 49.37
C ILE A 7 -4.22 38.01 48.58
N ILE A 8 -5.52 38.33 48.60
CA ILE A 8 -6.50 37.75 47.67
C ILE A 8 -6.45 38.63 46.42
N LEU A 9 -5.95 38.06 45.31
CA LEU A 9 -6.03 38.68 43.99
C LEU A 9 -7.43 38.37 43.42
N VAL A 10 -8.34 39.35 43.45
CA VAL A 10 -9.62 39.28 42.73
C VAL A 10 -9.36 39.77 41.31
N MET A 11 -9.23 38.84 40.36
CA MET A 11 -9.32 39.18 38.94
C MET A 11 -10.80 39.37 38.59
N LEU A 12 -11.19 40.62 38.36
CA LEU A 12 -12.42 40.97 37.65
C LEU A 12 -12.32 40.45 36.21
N MET A 13 -13.06 39.40 35.88
CA MET A 13 -13.36 39.07 34.49
C MET A 13 -14.45 40.04 34.00
N VAL A 14 -14.03 40.98 33.17
CA VAL A 14 -14.92 41.73 32.28
C VAL A 14 -15.44 40.75 31.24
N ILE A 15 -16.74 40.46 31.24
CA ILE A 15 -17.40 39.69 30.18
C ILE A 15 -17.57 40.64 28.98
N PRO A 16 -16.92 40.42 27.83
CA PRO A 16 -17.26 41.12 26.60
C PRO A 16 -18.58 40.57 26.05
N PRO A 17 -19.35 41.38 25.30
CA PRO A 17 -20.63 40.95 24.75
C PRO A 17 -20.45 39.76 23.80
N LEU A 18 -21.45 38.87 23.78
CA LEU A 18 -21.60 37.78 22.81
C LEU A 18 -21.49 38.34 21.38
N VAL A 19 -20.28 38.26 20.83
CA VAL A 19 -20.05 38.13 19.40
C VAL A 19 -19.95 36.64 19.17
N ALA A 20 -20.62 36.11 18.13
CA ALA A 20 -20.52 34.71 17.73
C ALA A 20 -19.04 34.32 17.62
N ALA A 21 -18.56 33.60 18.63
CA ALA A 21 -17.16 33.25 18.77
C ALA A 21 -16.89 32.02 17.91
N GLU A 22 -16.20 32.24 16.79
CA GLU A 22 -15.44 31.18 16.11
C GLU A 22 -14.59 30.45 17.16
N GLY A 23 -14.65 29.12 17.16
CA GLY A 23 -13.96 28.28 18.13
C GLY A 23 -12.43 28.47 18.13
N PRO A 24 -11.74 27.96 19.17
CA PRO A 24 -10.30 28.13 19.30
C PRO A 24 -9.56 27.41 18.17
N ARG A 25 -8.81 28.21 17.41
CA ARG A 25 -7.92 27.81 16.31
C ARG A 25 -6.73 26.99 16.85
N GLY A 26 -6.71 25.68 16.57
CA GLY A 26 -5.58 24.75 16.82
C GLY A 26 -4.41 24.92 15.82
N PRO A 27 -3.28 24.20 15.98
CA PRO A 27 -2.01 24.59 15.38
C PRO A 27 -2.06 24.49 13.86
N LEU A 28 -1.64 25.59 13.23
CA LEU A 28 -1.82 25.95 11.82
C LEU A 28 -3.30 26.01 11.41
N CYS A 29 -3.94 27.16 11.66
CA CYS A 29 -4.78 27.74 10.61
C CYS A 29 -3.87 27.99 9.41
N ASP A 30 -3.62 26.94 8.64
CA ASP A 30 -2.71 26.99 7.52
C ASP A 30 -3.39 27.77 6.40
N PRO A 31 -2.81 28.87 5.87
CA PRO A 31 -3.30 29.57 4.68
C PRO A 31 -3.26 28.72 3.38
N PHE A 32 -3.17 27.39 3.54
CA PHE A 32 -2.95 26.35 2.54
C PHE A 32 -4.07 25.30 2.51
N ARG A 33 -5.17 25.50 3.25
CA ARG A 33 -6.39 24.69 3.09
C ARG A 33 -6.96 25.00 1.70
N PRO A 34 -6.88 24.09 0.70
CA PRO A 34 -7.64 24.32 -0.50
C PRO A 34 -9.12 24.34 -0.10
N GLU A 35 -9.84 25.40 -0.46
CA GLU A 35 -11.30 25.45 -0.32
C GLU A 35 -11.90 24.47 -1.31
N VAL A 36 -11.92 23.19 -0.95
CA VAL A 36 -12.86 22.26 -1.56
C VAL A 36 -13.93 22.03 -0.54
N GLU A 37 -15.12 22.46 -0.91
CA GLU A 37 -16.34 22.41 -0.10
C GLU A 37 -16.63 20.99 0.42
N ASN A 38 -16.00 19.99 -0.20
CA ASN A 38 -16.22 18.57 0.00
C ASN A 38 -15.01 17.76 0.53
N HIS A 39 -13.94 18.40 1.00
CA HIS A 39 -12.79 17.68 1.57
C HIS A 39 -12.47 18.04 3.03
N ILE A 40 -12.10 17.04 3.82
CA ILE A 40 -11.41 17.21 5.12
C ILE A 40 -9.95 16.81 4.91
N TRP A 41 -9.00 17.67 5.31
CA TRP A 41 -7.57 17.42 5.14
C TRP A 41 -6.85 17.37 6.49
N PHE A 42 -5.88 16.46 6.59
CA PHE A 42 -4.95 16.24 7.68
C PHE A 42 -3.55 16.47 7.16
N TRP A 43 -2.71 17.13 7.96
CA TRP A 43 -1.37 17.56 7.55
C TRP A 43 -0.36 17.11 8.59
N TRP A 44 0.78 16.60 8.13
CA TRP A 44 1.94 16.27 8.95
C TRP A 44 3.22 16.62 8.19
N PRO A 45 4.39 16.71 8.85
CA PRO A 45 5.63 17.09 8.19
C PRO A 45 6.00 16.20 6.99
N GLU A 46 5.60 14.93 7.02
CA GLU A 46 5.92 13.92 6.01
C GLU A 46 4.86 13.81 4.89
N GLY A 47 3.70 14.48 4.99
CA GLY A 47 2.58 14.29 4.04
C GLY A 47 1.24 14.89 4.45
N ILE A 48 0.21 14.53 3.69
CA ILE A 48 -1.19 14.89 3.95
C ILE A 48 -2.09 13.68 3.77
N ALA A 49 -3.20 13.65 4.47
CA ALA A 49 -4.33 12.79 4.13
C ALA A 49 -5.55 13.65 3.93
N GLY A 50 -6.49 13.12 3.20
CA GLY A 50 -7.78 13.74 3.05
C GLY A 50 -8.90 12.73 3.02
N PHE A 51 -10.11 13.24 3.14
CA PHE A 51 -11.33 12.51 2.95
C PHE A 51 -12.21 13.37 2.07
N GLU A 52 -12.75 12.78 1.01
CA GLU A 52 -13.64 13.45 0.07
C GLU A 52 -15.07 12.95 0.26
N PHE A 53 -16.02 13.87 0.25
CA PHE A 53 -17.43 13.60 0.49
C PHE A 53 -18.29 14.05 -0.70
N ASP A 54 -19.47 13.46 -0.87
CA ASP A 54 -20.50 14.04 -1.75
C ASP A 54 -21.27 15.19 -1.05
N ASP A 55 -22.17 15.83 -1.79
CA ASP A 55 -23.01 16.94 -1.29
C ASP A 55 -23.97 16.49 -0.16
N ALA A 56 -24.24 15.19 -0.06
CA ALA A 56 -25.02 14.60 1.04
C ALA A 56 -24.12 14.23 2.24
N GLY A 57 -22.82 14.51 2.17
CA GLY A 57 -21.85 14.29 3.22
C GLY A 57 -21.34 12.85 3.32
N ASN A 58 -21.59 11.97 2.34
CA ASN A 58 -21.11 10.59 2.37
C ASN A 58 -19.68 10.49 1.87
N LEU A 59 -18.83 9.68 2.53
CA LEU A 59 -17.46 9.46 2.11
C LEU A 59 -17.39 8.80 0.71
N LEU A 60 -16.55 9.36 -0.15
CA LEU A 60 -16.26 8.90 -1.52
C LEU A 60 -14.83 8.37 -1.63
N TYR A 61 -13.86 9.15 -1.13
CA TYR A 61 -12.43 8.82 -1.22
C TYR A 61 -11.71 9.00 0.11
N ILE A 62 -10.78 8.10 0.41
CA ILE A 62 -9.64 8.41 1.27
C ILE A 62 -8.53 8.92 0.37
N VAL A 63 -7.89 9.99 0.76
CA VAL A 63 -6.76 10.57 0.06
C VAL A 63 -5.52 10.38 0.91
N ASP A 64 -4.50 9.76 0.35
CA ASP A 64 -3.15 9.78 0.89
C ASP A 64 -2.31 10.68 0.01
N GLY A 65 -1.47 11.51 0.60
CA GLY A 65 -0.76 12.55 -0.11
C GLY A 65 0.65 12.73 0.40
N ILE A 66 1.59 12.86 -0.52
CA ILE A 66 2.97 13.23 -0.20
C ILE A 66 3.30 14.61 -0.77
N PRO A 67 4.15 15.40 -0.11
CA PRO A 67 4.43 16.77 -0.55
C PRO A 67 5.09 16.77 -1.93
N ALA A 68 4.45 17.43 -2.89
CA ALA A 68 5.03 17.73 -4.18
C ALA A 68 5.83 19.04 -4.07
N GLN A 69 7.08 18.89 -3.65
CA GLN A 69 8.30 19.42 -4.28
C GLN A 69 8.44 20.77 -4.99
N SER A 70 7.39 21.47 -5.39
CA SER A 70 7.53 22.70 -6.18
C SER A 70 7.13 23.92 -5.37
N GLY A 71 7.79 24.23 -4.25
CA GLY A 71 7.40 25.40 -3.45
C GLY A 71 8.42 26.04 -2.52
N GLU A 72 8.58 27.37 -2.64
CA GLU A 72 9.65 28.22 -2.06
C GLU A 72 9.61 28.44 -0.54
N LEU A 73 8.75 27.74 0.23
CA LEU A 73 8.50 28.09 1.63
C LEU A 73 9.42 27.42 2.66
N ILE A 74 10.37 26.57 2.24
CA ILE A 74 11.37 25.95 3.11
C ILE A 74 12.75 26.30 2.55
N SER A 75 13.71 26.67 3.42
CA SER A 75 15.00 27.24 3.04
C SER A 75 15.73 26.41 1.96
N SER A 76 16.43 27.11 1.07
CA SER A 76 17.10 26.59 -0.13
C SER A 76 18.22 25.56 0.11
N SER A 77 18.60 25.31 1.36
CA SER A 77 19.50 24.20 1.74
C SER A 77 18.76 22.89 2.01
N VAL A 78 17.50 22.92 2.45
CA VAL A 78 16.65 21.75 2.73
C VAL A 78 15.87 21.29 1.49
N GLN A 79 15.58 22.22 0.55
CA GLN A 79 14.97 21.91 -0.76
C GLN A 79 15.80 20.95 -1.64
N ARG A 80 17.07 20.74 -1.32
CA ARG A 80 17.98 19.95 -2.13
C ARG A 80 17.76 18.43 -1.98
N GLU A 81 17.02 17.98 -0.98
CA GLU A 81 16.95 16.56 -0.61
C GLU A 81 15.58 15.87 -0.75
N PHE A 82 14.48 16.57 -1.05
CA PHE A 82 13.14 15.95 -0.95
C PHE A 82 12.42 15.71 -2.29
N ARG A 83 13.14 15.31 -3.35
CA ARG A 83 12.61 15.24 -4.72
C ARG A 83 11.79 14.03 -5.16
N LYS A 84 11.01 13.43 -4.29
CA LYS A 84 10.29 12.20 -4.62
C LYS A 84 9.04 12.49 -5.47
N LEU A 85 9.09 12.12 -6.76
CA LEU A 85 7.88 11.59 -7.38
C LEU A 85 7.55 10.29 -6.64
N PRO A 86 6.29 10.02 -6.28
CA PRO A 86 5.88 8.72 -5.77
C PRO A 86 5.94 7.70 -6.91
N LEU A 87 7.13 7.17 -7.15
CA LEU A 87 7.40 6.24 -8.24
C LEU A 87 7.02 4.81 -7.91
N SER A 88 6.28 4.62 -6.79
CA SER A 88 5.41 3.46 -6.60
C SER A 88 4.29 3.40 -7.65
N GLY A 89 3.99 4.53 -8.31
CA GLY A 89 2.86 4.68 -9.23
C GLY A 89 1.50 4.63 -8.54
N GLU A 90 1.51 4.74 -7.22
CA GLU A 90 0.31 4.70 -6.40
C GLU A 90 -0.36 6.07 -6.25
N PHE A 91 0.38 7.17 -6.44
CA PHE A 91 -0.16 8.53 -6.37
C PHE A 91 -0.27 9.08 -7.79
N THR A 92 -1.45 9.58 -8.14
CA THR A 92 -1.90 9.70 -9.52
C THR A 92 -2.27 11.13 -9.90
N PHE A 93 -2.39 12.00 -8.89
CA PHE A 93 -2.92 13.36 -9.04
C PHE A 93 -2.03 14.38 -8.33
N TRP A 94 -1.64 15.46 -9.02
CA TRP A 94 -0.94 16.58 -8.39
C TRP A 94 -1.91 17.71 -8.08
N ARG A 95 -1.90 18.18 -6.83
CA ARG A 95 -2.72 19.29 -6.35
C ARG A 95 -1.86 20.47 -5.91
N PRO A 96 -1.99 21.67 -6.51
CA PRO A 96 -1.33 22.84 -5.99
C PRO A 96 -1.96 23.29 -4.66
N ILE A 97 -1.13 23.87 -3.79
CA ILE A 97 -1.57 24.44 -2.50
C ILE A 97 -2.42 25.71 -2.72
N LYS A 98 -2.14 26.48 -3.79
CA LYS A 98 -2.92 27.64 -4.26
C LYS A 98 -2.91 27.64 -5.78
N GLU A 99 -3.96 28.16 -6.43
CA GLU A 99 -4.05 28.23 -7.90
C GLU A 99 -2.79 28.85 -8.56
N ASP A 100 -2.12 29.78 -7.87
CA ASP A 100 -0.84 30.40 -8.29
C ASP A 100 0.35 30.07 -7.37
N GLY A 101 0.22 29.08 -6.50
CA GLY A 101 1.21 28.75 -5.47
C GLY A 101 2.37 27.92 -6.02
N LEU A 102 3.59 28.29 -5.66
CA LEU A 102 4.71 27.36 -5.68
C LEU A 102 4.51 26.41 -4.48
N GLY A 103 3.84 25.28 -4.69
CA GLY A 103 3.82 24.11 -3.80
C GLY A 103 2.62 23.21 -4.09
N GLY A 104 2.71 21.90 -3.84
CA GLY A 104 1.59 20.98 -4.04
C GLY A 104 1.73 19.66 -3.30
N PHE A 105 0.82 18.72 -3.57
CA PHE A 105 0.88 17.33 -3.10
C PHE A 105 0.62 16.37 -4.26
N TRP A 106 1.33 15.25 -4.27
CA TRP A 106 0.92 14.09 -5.03
C TRP A 106 -0.06 13.31 -4.19
N LEU A 107 -1.23 13.01 -4.76
CA LEU A 107 -2.36 12.41 -4.09
C LEU A 107 -2.66 11.04 -4.71
N LYS A 108 -2.91 10.07 -3.83
CA LYS A 108 -3.47 8.76 -4.09
C LYS A 108 -4.90 8.79 -3.57
N HIS A 109 -5.88 8.65 -4.47
CA HIS A 109 -7.28 8.62 -4.11
C HIS A 109 -7.73 7.16 -4.07
N PHE A 110 -8.22 6.72 -2.92
CA PHE A 110 -8.81 5.40 -2.72
C PHE A 110 -10.32 5.54 -2.68
N ALA A 111 -11.00 5.10 -3.74
CA ALA A 111 -12.45 4.99 -3.73
C ALA A 111 -12.86 3.95 -2.68
N VAL A 112 -13.76 4.34 -1.78
CA VAL A 112 -14.20 3.45 -0.69
C VAL A 112 -15.44 2.60 -1.07
N LYS A 113 -16.02 2.87 -2.23
CA LYS A 113 -17.22 2.23 -2.77
C LYS A 113 -17.25 2.32 -4.30
N ASN A 114 -18.22 1.66 -4.93
CA ASN A 114 -18.48 1.87 -6.36
C ASN A 114 -19.01 3.28 -6.59
N LEU A 115 -18.38 4.04 -7.49
CA LEU A 115 -18.73 5.42 -7.83
C LEU A 115 -19.00 5.55 -9.33
N ASN A 116 -19.96 6.41 -9.68
CA ASN A 116 -20.12 6.89 -11.05
C ASN A 116 -19.57 8.32 -11.10
N GLN A 117 -18.35 8.46 -11.63
CA GLN A 117 -17.68 9.75 -11.76
C GLN A 117 -17.77 10.28 -13.19
N PRO A 118 -17.53 11.59 -13.41
CA PRO A 118 -17.48 12.17 -14.76
C PRO A 118 -16.49 11.46 -15.70
N TRP A 119 -15.41 10.86 -15.14
CA TRP A 119 -14.40 10.12 -15.89
C TRP A 119 -14.69 8.61 -16.04
N GLY A 120 -15.78 8.11 -15.46
CA GLY A 120 -16.21 6.71 -15.62
C GLY A 120 -16.67 6.04 -14.33
N LYS A 121 -16.87 4.73 -14.42
CA LYS A 121 -17.17 3.90 -13.24
C LYS A 121 -15.88 3.60 -12.50
N VAL A 122 -15.88 3.83 -11.20
CA VAL A 122 -14.74 3.57 -10.32
C VAL A 122 -15.15 2.50 -9.31
N SER A 123 -14.40 1.41 -9.28
CA SER A 123 -14.55 0.35 -8.27
C SER A 123 -13.82 0.74 -6.98
N PRO A 124 -14.17 0.16 -5.81
CA PRO A 124 -13.39 0.33 -4.59
C PRO A 124 -11.91 0.02 -4.83
N GLY A 125 -11.02 0.87 -4.32
CA GLY A 125 -9.57 0.77 -4.54
C GLY A 125 -8.95 2.07 -5.05
N VAL A 126 -7.71 1.99 -5.52
CA VAL A 126 -6.99 3.17 -6.05
C VAL A 126 -7.67 3.65 -7.33
N ASP A 127 -8.14 4.89 -7.32
CA ASP A 127 -8.69 5.57 -8.49
C ASP A 127 -7.56 6.25 -9.27
N TYR A 128 -7.01 5.51 -10.22
CA TYR A 128 -5.99 6.02 -11.15
C TYR A 128 -6.56 6.98 -12.20
N ALA A 129 -7.88 7.08 -12.34
CA ALA A 129 -8.55 7.96 -13.28
C ALA A 129 -9.04 9.27 -12.65
N TYR A 130 -8.87 9.43 -11.35
CA TYR A 130 -9.33 10.56 -10.56
C TYR A 130 -9.01 11.93 -11.20
N HIS A 131 -10.02 12.80 -11.27
CA HIS A 131 -9.93 14.11 -11.93
C HIS A 131 -10.71 15.20 -11.16
N LEU A 132 -10.01 16.25 -10.74
CA LEU A 132 -10.64 17.53 -10.35
C LEU A 132 -10.23 18.61 -11.33
N ASP A 133 -11.12 19.58 -11.59
CA ASP A 133 -10.97 20.69 -12.54
C ASP A 133 -9.74 21.60 -12.30
N LEU A 134 -8.93 21.33 -11.27
CA LEU A 134 -7.81 22.17 -10.80
C LEU A 134 -6.46 21.42 -10.67
N GLY A 135 -6.33 20.18 -11.16
CA GLY A 135 -5.07 19.43 -11.09
C GLY A 135 -4.64 18.81 -12.42
N ASN A 136 -3.35 18.51 -12.54
CA ASN A 136 -2.81 17.81 -13.71
C ASN A 136 -2.75 16.31 -13.41
N ARG A 137 -3.31 15.48 -14.31
CA ARG A 137 -3.12 14.03 -14.19
C ARG A 137 -1.68 13.69 -14.52
N ILE A 138 -1.12 12.67 -13.87
CA ILE A 138 0.20 12.17 -14.28
C ILE A 138 0.21 11.72 -15.76
N THR A 139 -0.95 11.29 -16.26
CA THR A 139 -1.17 10.92 -17.66
C THR A 139 -1.24 12.11 -18.61
N GLU A 140 -1.41 13.34 -18.11
CA GLU A 140 -1.47 14.57 -18.90
C GLU A 140 -0.16 15.34 -18.87
N VAL A 141 0.76 14.97 -17.97
CA VAL A 141 2.09 15.58 -17.90
C VAL A 141 2.86 15.26 -19.18
N LYS A 142 3.42 16.31 -19.77
CA LYS A 142 4.23 16.24 -20.98
C LYS A 142 5.70 16.20 -20.61
N ARG A 143 6.51 15.69 -21.55
CA ARG A 143 7.96 15.64 -21.38
C ARG A 143 8.58 17.01 -21.03
N GLU A 144 8.07 18.10 -21.62
CA GLU A 144 8.53 19.47 -21.35
C GLU A 144 8.32 19.96 -19.91
N ASP A 145 7.42 19.33 -19.14
CA ASP A 145 7.14 19.73 -17.75
C ASP A 145 8.28 19.31 -16.80
N PHE A 146 9.07 18.31 -17.17
CA PHE A 146 10.12 17.73 -16.33
C PHE A 146 11.52 18.27 -16.63
N LYS A 147 11.69 19.59 -16.49
CA LYS A 147 12.97 20.28 -16.80
C LYS A 147 14.16 19.84 -15.94
N SER A 148 13.92 19.24 -14.77
CA SER A 148 14.95 18.74 -13.85
C SER A 148 15.38 17.30 -14.14
N PHE A 149 14.60 16.54 -14.93
CA PHE A 149 14.94 15.18 -15.35
C PHE A 149 15.73 15.26 -16.66
N LYS A 150 17.05 15.39 -16.54
CA LYS A 150 17.97 15.49 -17.68
C LYS A 150 19.12 14.49 -17.60
N GLU A 151 19.05 13.57 -16.64
CA GLU A 151 20.07 12.57 -16.52
C GLU A 151 19.92 11.56 -17.66
N GLN A 152 21.06 11.16 -18.20
CA GLN A 152 21.15 10.03 -19.12
C GLN A 152 22.01 8.99 -18.42
N PRO A 153 21.43 8.20 -17.50
CA PRO A 153 22.17 7.21 -16.72
C PRO A 153 22.65 6.03 -17.58
N PHE A 154 22.17 5.95 -18.83
CA PHE A 154 22.44 4.86 -19.76
C PHE A 154 23.18 5.36 -21.00
N ALA A 155 24.28 4.71 -21.37
CA ALA A 155 25.10 5.07 -22.52
C ALA A 155 24.31 4.99 -23.84
N GLN A 156 23.48 3.96 -23.99
CA GLN A 156 22.43 3.93 -25.02
C GLN A 156 21.19 4.58 -24.40
N GLY A 157 20.97 5.85 -24.69
CA GLY A 157 19.82 6.57 -24.16
C GLY A 157 18.52 5.89 -24.59
N MET A 158 17.63 5.62 -23.63
CA MET A 158 16.23 5.28 -23.94
C MET A 158 15.51 6.57 -24.34
N GLY A 159 15.45 6.86 -25.64
CA GLY A 159 15.09 8.18 -26.17
C GLY A 159 13.71 8.69 -25.75
N ASP A 160 12.81 7.79 -25.37
CA ASP A 160 11.44 8.02 -24.88
C ASP A 160 11.33 8.15 -23.35
N TYR A 161 12.46 8.08 -22.63
CA TYR A 161 12.50 8.24 -21.18
C TYR A 161 13.11 9.59 -20.78
N ILE A 162 12.75 10.01 -19.58
CA ILE A 162 13.49 11.01 -18.81
C ILE A 162 13.88 10.38 -17.49
N TRP A 163 15.05 10.74 -16.97
CA TRP A 163 15.60 10.14 -15.76
C TRP A 163 16.10 11.17 -14.77
N LYS A 164 16.15 10.72 -13.52
CA LYS A 164 16.74 11.43 -12.38
C LYS A 164 17.23 10.42 -11.36
N LYS A 165 18.41 10.65 -10.80
CA LYS A 165 18.98 9.79 -9.76
C LYS A 165 18.76 10.44 -8.40
N GLU A 166 18.35 9.63 -7.42
CA GLU A 166 18.21 10.05 -6.02
C GLU A 166 18.97 9.08 -5.12
N GLY A 167 20.10 9.56 -4.59
CA GLY A 167 21.03 8.68 -3.90
C GLY A 167 21.52 7.56 -4.82
N SER A 168 21.22 6.32 -4.44
CA SER A 168 21.55 5.12 -5.22
C SER A 168 20.43 4.70 -6.18
N GLU A 169 19.23 5.24 -6.05
CA GLU A 169 18.05 4.84 -6.82
C GLU A 169 17.90 5.68 -8.09
N LEU A 170 17.20 5.11 -9.06
CA LEU A 170 16.91 5.74 -10.34
C LEU A 170 15.40 5.91 -10.51
N HIS A 171 15.02 7.05 -11.05
CA HIS A 171 13.64 7.45 -11.19
C HIS A 171 13.42 7.92 -12.62
N GLY A 172 12.39 7.38 -13.28
CA GLY A 172 12.14 7.64 -14.69
C GLY A 172 10.67 7.73 -15.05
N ILE A 173 10.42 8.34 -16.20
CA ILE A 173 9.10 8.39 -16.83
C ILE A 173 9.28 8.04 -18.30
N LYS A 174 8.51 7.06 -18.77
CA LYS A 174 8.43 6.70 -20.19
C LYS A 174 7.27 7.43 -20.84
N PHE A 175 7.49 8.02 -22.00
CA PHE A 175 6.47 8.69 -22.79
C PHE A 175 6.18 7.95 -24.10
N ASP A 176 4.97 8.07 -24.62
CA ASP A 176 4.68 7.63 -25.98
C ASP A 176 5.24 8.62 -27.03
N THR A 177 5.05 8.29 -28.31
CA THR A 177 5.49 9.13 -29.44
C THR A 177 4.80 10.49 -29.51
N LYS A 178 3.70 10.69 -28.77
CA LYS A 178 2.99 11.96 -28.64
C LYS A 178 3.44 12.76 -27.41
N GLY A 179 4.41 12.24 -26.64
CA GLY A 179 4.92 12.87 -25.44
C GLY A 179 4.02 12.71 -24.21
N VAL A 180 3.12 11.72 -24.22
CA VAL A 180 2.19 11.44 -23.10
C VAL A 180 2.75 10.33 -22.22
N ALA A 181 2.75 10.53 -20.90
CA ALA A 181 3.32 9.57 -19.95
C ALA A 181 2.63 8.19 -20.03
N MET A 182 3.41 7.12 -20.17
CA MET A 182 2.95 5.73 -20.22
C MET A 182 3.27 5.00 -18.92
N TYR A 183 4.51 5.15 -18.43
CA TYR A 183 5.00 4.46 -17.24
C TYR A 183 5.72 5.42 -16.31
N LEU A 184 5.52 5.20 -15.02
CA LEU A 184 6.49 5.55 -14.00
C LEU A 184 7.48 4.42 -13.84
N VAL A 185 8.75 4.76 -13.64
CA VAL A 185 9.83 3.79 -13.60
C VAL A 185 10.66 4.05 -12.37
N HIS A 186 10.84 3.00 -11.57
CA HIS A 186 11.72 3.02 -10.43
C HIS A 186 12.82 2.00 -10.62
N GLY A 187 14.05 2.39 -10.34
CA GLY A 187 15.24 1.59 -10.55
C GLY A 187 16.05 1.46 -9.27
N ILE A 188 16.38 0.23 -8.89
CA ILE A 188 17.34 -0.04 -7.83
C ILE A 188 18.65 -0.54 -8.44
N PRO A 189 19.81 -0.14 -7.90
CA PRO A 189 21.10 -0.53 -8.46
C PRO A 189 21.32 -2.03 -8.26
N GLY A 190 21.98 -2.67 -9.21
CA GLY A 190 22.33 -4.08 -9.12
C GLY A 190 23.10 -4.56 -10.35
N THR A 191 23.31 -5.88 -10.44
CA THR A 191 23.90 -6.51 -11.62
C THR A 191 22.92 -7.45 -12.31
N TYR A 192 23.17 -7.79 -13.59
CA TYR A 192 22.38 -8.80 -14.29
C TYR A 192 22.78 -10.21 -13.84
N SER A 193 22.43 -10.51 -12.59
CA SER A 193 22.72 -11.77 -11.92
C SER A 193 21.55 -12.12 -11.01
N LEU A 194 21.29 -13.42 -10.82
CA LEU A 194 20.29 -13.87 -9.85
C LEU A 194 20.69 -13.53 -8.40
N ASP A 195 21.99 -13.42 -8.13
CA ASP A 195 22.55 -13.07 -6.80
C ASP A 195 22.12 -11.67 -6.32
N ASP A 196 21.97 -10.77 -7.30
CA ASP A 196 21.57 -9.37 -7.15
C ASP A 196 20.14 -9.14 -7.64
N ALA A 197 19.36 -10.21 -7.81
CA ALA A 197 17.99 -10.09 -8.25
C ALA A 197 17.17 -9.29 -7.21
N PRO A 198 16.33 -8.38 -7.71
CA PRO A 198 15.62 -7.41 -6.88
C PRO A 198 14.43 -8.08 -6.16
N PRO A 199 13.75 -7.37 -5.25
CA PRO A 199 12.43 -7.75 -4.78
C PRO A 199 11.39 -7.82 -5.90
N ASP A 200 10.22 -8.35 -5.58
CA ASP A 200 9.07 -8.47 -6.49
C ASP A 200 8.72 -7.13 -7.19
N GLY A 201 8.33 -7.23 -8.48
CA GLY A 201 7.93 -6.13 -9.34
C GLY A 201 9.04 -5.44 -10.13
N TYR A 202 10.32 -5.74 -9.87
CA TYR A 202 11.45 -5.22 -10.64
C TYR A 202 11.89 -6.24 -11.70
N MET A 203 11.28 -6.14 -12.88
CA MET A 203 11.33 -7.19 -13.89
C MET A 203 12.37 -6.98 -14.99
N VAL A 204 12.91 -5.77 -15.10
CA VAL A 204 13.74 -5.36 -16.24
C VAL A 204 15.11 -4.93 -15.76
N TRP A 205 16.18 -5.51 -16.26
CA TRP A 205 17.52 -4.99 -15.99
C TRP A 205 17.95 -4.03 -17.10
N GLN A 206 18.56 -2.92 -16.70
CA GLN A 206 19.15 -1.97 -17.63
C GLN A 206 20.61 -1.65 -17.24
N PRO A 207 21.60 -2.00 -18.08
CA PRO A 207 22.99 -1.64 -17.82
C PRO A 207 23.24 -0.14 -17.93
N VAL A 208 24.14 0.39 -17.10
CA VAL A 208 24.67 1.76 -17.25
C VAL A 208 25.34 1.95 -18.62
N ASP A 209 26.05 0.94 -19.12
CA ASP A 209 26.57 0.88 -20.48
C ASP A 209 26.63 -0.56 -20.99
N SER A 210 26.69 -0.76 -22.32
CA SER A 210 26.65 -2.08 -22.97
C SER A 210 27.70 -3.11 -22.50
N LYS A 211 28.74 -2.67 -21.77
CA LYS A 211 29.81 -3.51 -21.24
C LYS A 211 29.80 -3.60 -19.71
N SER A 212 29.02 -2.74 -19.05
CA SER A 212 28.89 -2.69 -17.60
C SER A 212 28.15 -3.93 -17.10
N LYS A 213 28.67 -4.52 -16.03
CA LYS A 213 27.92 -5.49 -15.22
C LYS A 213 26.98 -4.81 -14.24
N GLU A 214 27.24 -3.53 -13.94
CA GLU A 214 26.41 -2.69 -13.09
C GLU A 214 25.31 -2.00 -13.90
N GLY A 215 24.13 -1.95 -13.32
CA GLY A 215 22.92 -1.41 -13.93
C GLY A 215 21.86 -1.13 -12.88
N PHE A 216 20.64 -1.03 -13.36
CA PHE A 216 19.46 -0.87 -12.53
C PHE A 216 18.43 -1.94 -12.87
N TRP A 217 17.90 -2.59 -11.84
CA TRP A 217 16.66 -3.33 -11.93
C TRP A 217 15.50 -2.35 -11.89
N LEU A 218 14.62 -2.41 -12.88
CA LEU A 218 13.57 -1.45 -13.16
C LEU A 218 12.19 -2.08 -12.94
N LYS A 219 11.37 -1.39 -12.15
CA LYS A 219 9.94 -1.60 -11.97
C LYS A 219 9.20 -0.60 -12.84
N HIS A 220 8.38 -1.10 -13.76
CA HIS A 220 7.55 -0.28 -14.65
C HIS A 220 6.12 -0.28 -14.15
N VAL A 221 5.60 0.89 -13.81
CA VAL A 221 4.23 1.07 -13.32
C VAL A 221 3.43 1.84 -14.35
N ALA A 222 2.50 1.15 -15.03
CA ALA A 222 1.61 1.74 -16.00
C ALA A 222 0.65 2.71 -15.30
N VAL A 223 0.61 3.95 -15.78
CA VAL A 223 -0.27 5.00 -15.22
C VAL A 223 -1.64 5.06 -15.90
N ARG A 224 -1.84 4.28 -16.95
CA ARG A 224 -3.08 4.16 -17.72
C ARG A 224 -3.17 2.78 -18.34
N GLU A 225 -4.36 2.43 -18.83
CA GLU A 225 -4.51 1.27 -19.69
C GLU A 225 -3.74 1.50 -21.00
N LEU A 226 -2.91 0.54 -21.37
CA LEU A 226 -2.06 0.59 -22.55
C LEU A 226 -2.29 -0.66 -23.39
N LYS A 227 -2.34 -0.46 -24.72
CA LYS A 227 -2.25 -1.57 -25.67
C LYS A 227 -0.82 -1.70 -26.14
N MET A 228 -0.11 -2.67 -25.60
CA MET A 228 1.30 -2.93 -25.89
C MET A 228 1.46 -4.11 -26.86
N PRO A 229 2.63 -4.25 -27.53
CA PRO A 229 2.89 -5.41 -28.40
C PRO A 229 2.75 -6.76 -27.69
N TRP A 230 2.92 -6.78 -26.36
CA TRP A 230 2.80 -7.98 -25.52
C TRP A 230 1.43 -8.18 -24.86
N GLY A 231 0.46 -7.28 -25.08
CA GLY A 231 -0.89 -7.41 -24.54
C GLY A 231 -1.49 -6.12 -24.00
N ASN A 232 -2.67 -6.25 -23.41
CA ASN A 232 -3.29 -5.16 -22.67
C ASN A 232 -2.61 -5.05 -21.30
N VAL A 233 -2.12 -3.86 -20.97
CA VAL A 233 -1.52 -3.54 -19.68
C VAL A 233 -2.49 -2.65 -18.93
N TYR A 234 -2.92 -3.10 -17.76
CA TYR A 234 -3.76 -2.31 -16.86
C TYR A 234 -2.91 -1.42 -15.95
N GLN A 235 -3.54 -0.45 -15.29
CA GLN A 235 -2.86 0.43 -14.34
C GLN A 235 -2.25 -0.38 -13.19
N GLY A 236 -1.00 -0.08 -12.84
CA GLY A 236 -0.22 -0.85 -11.85
C GLY A 236 1.09 -1.39 -12.42
N VAL A 237 1.70 -2.32 -11.71
CA VAL A 237 3.00 -2.91 -12.11
C VAL A 237 2.81 -3.76 -13.37
N ASP A 238 3.57 -3.46 -14.41
CA ASP A 238 3.58 -4.22 -15.65
C ASP A 238 4.59 -5.37 -15.55
N TYR A 239 4.10 -6.51 -15.04
CA TYR A 239 4.87 -7.75 -14.97
C TYR A 239 5.17 -8.38 -16.33
N THR A 240 4.52 -7.90 -17.40
CA THR A 240 4.65 -8.42 -18.77
C THR A 240 5.59 -7.58 -19.63
N TYR A 241 6.20 -6.54 -19.07
CA TYR A 241 7.02 -5.59 -19.80
C TYR A 241 8.18 -6.29 -20.52
N GLN A 242 8.30 -6.11 -21.84
CA GLN A 242 9.37 -6.71 -22.64
C GLN A 242 10.57 -5.77 -22.79
N SER A 243 11.76 -6.26 -22.44
CA SER A 243 13.06 -5.64 -22.70
C SER A 243 14.06 -6.69 -23.20
N GLU A 244 15.26 -6.27 -23.63
CA GLU A 244 16.35 -7.19 -24.02
C GLU A 244 16.93 -7.98 -22.84
N PHE A 245 16.81 -7.44 -21.63
CA PHE A 245 17.30 -8.06 -20.40
C PHE A 245 16.17 -8.05 -19.37
N THR A 246 15.43 -9.14 -19.34
CA THR A 246 14.34 -9.34 -18.38
C THR A 246 14.74 -10.37 -17.33
N LEU A 247 14.16 -10.26 -16.14
CA LEU A 247 14.35 -11.25 -15.09
C LEU A 247 13.91 -12.65 -15.57
N ARG A 248 12.89 -12.72 -16.42
CA ARG A 248 12.40 -13.94 -17.09
C ARG A 248 13.47 -14.68 -17.88
N GLU A 249 14.44 -13.97 -18.46
CA GLU A 249 15.50 -14.56 -19.27
C GLU A 249 16.68 -15.08 -18.44
N LEU A 250 16.70 -14.83 -17.13
CA LEU A 250 17.71 -15.39 -16.24
C LEU A 250 17.54 -16.92 -16.15
N THR A 251 18.68 -17.59 -16.02
CA THR A 251 18.72 -19.05 -15.94
C THR A 251 19.41 -19.52 -14.67
N ARG A 252 19.07 -20.73 -14.24
CA ARG A 252 19.66 -21.35 -13.04
C ARG A 252 21.21 -21.40 -13.06
N ARG A 253 21.82 -21.45 -14.25
CA ARG A 253 23.30 -21.47 -14.40
C ARG A 253 23.97 -20.15 -14.02
N GLN A 254 23.21 -19.06 -13.94
CA GLN A 254 23.69 -17.74 -13.54
C GLN A 254 23.46 -17.46 -12.06
N ALA A 255 22.88 -18.39 -11.31
CA ALA A 255 22.78 -18.30 -9.86
C ALA A 255 24.08 -18.74 -9.21
N SER A 256 24.83 -17.80 -8.66
CA SER A 256 25.81 -18.06 -7.61
C SER A 256 25.20 -17.73 -6.24
N GLY A 257 25.82 -18.17 -5.14
CA GLY A 257 25.38 -17.78 -3.78
C GLY A 257 24.03 -18.32 -3.27
N PHE A 258 23.14 -18.83 -4.11
CA PHE A 258 21.88 -19.46 -3.70
C PHE A 258 22.09 -20.95 -3.36
N THR A 259 22.70 -21.22 -2.19
CA THR A 259 23.01 -22.58 -1.70
C THR A 259 22.25 -22.96 -0.43
N ASP A 260 21.38 -22.08 0.07
CA ASP A 260 20.80 -22.19 1.41
C ASP A 260 19.53 -23.04 1.41
N ASP A 261 19.50 -24.20 0.73
CA ASP A 261 18.26 -25.00 0.66
C ASP A 261 17.78 -25.33 2.08
N PRO A 262 16.68 -24.69 2.55
CA PRO A 262 16.24 -24.84 3.91
C PRO A 262 15.31 -26.04 4.08
N PHE A 263 15.07 -26.79 2.99
CA PHE A 263 14.10 -27.88 2.92
C PHE A 263 14.81 -29.24 2.80
N THR A 264 14.21 -30.26 3.37
CA THR A 264 14.64 -31.66 3.26
C THR A 264 13.40 -32.53 3.06
N PRO A 265 13.26 -33.26 1.95
CA PRO A 265 14.12 -33.21 0.78
C PRO A 265 14.12 -31.82 0.13
N GLU A 266 15.20 -31.52 -0.57
CA GLU A 266 15.35 -30.30 -1.37
C GLU A 266 14.17 -30.15 -2.35
N LEU A 267 13.67 -28.93 -2.49
CA LEU A 267 12.66 -28.62 -3.50
C LEU A 267 13.33 -28.60 -4.86
N LYS A 268 12.96 -29.56 -5.71
CA LYS A 268 13.56 -29.69 -7.03
C LYS A 268 13.30 -28.41 -7.83
N ASN A 269 14.29 -28.04 -8.63
CA ASN A 269 14.29 -26.82 -9.46
C ASN A 269 14.25 -25.49 -8.69
N HIS A 270 14.28 -25.50 -7.36
CA HIS A 270 14.42 -24.28 -6.59
C HIS A 270 15.89 -23.99 -6.29
N ILE A 271 16.18 -22.72 -6.07
CA ILE A 271 17.41 -22.24 -5.44
C ILE A 271 17.02 -21.23 -4.36
N TRP A 272 17.78 -21.19 -3.27
CA TRP A 272 17.41 -20.43 -2.08
C TRP A 272 18.56 -19.59 -1.53
N LYS A 273 18.23 -18.41 -1.01
CA LYS A 273 19.12 -17.52 -0.28
C LYS A 273 18.40 -17.06 0.98
N LYS A 274 19.03 -17.27 2.13
CA LYS A 274 18.43 -16.92 3.42
C LYS A 274 18.94 -15.58 3.94
N GLU A 275 18.03 -14.71 4.36
CA GLU A 275 18.33 -13.39 4.91
C GLU A 275 17.59 -13.22 6.26
N GLY A 276 18.24 -13.62 7.35
CA GLY A 276 17.61 -13.63 8.68
C GLY A 276 16.47 -14.65 8.78
N ASP A 277 15.25 -14.18 9.09
CA ASP A 277 14.02 -14.98 9.10
C ASP A 277 13.24 -14.93 7.78
N THR A 278 13.78 -14.19 6.80
CA THR A 278 13.25 -14.16 5.43
C THR A 278 14.05 -15.11 4.54
N LEU A 279 13.36 -15.65 3.55
CA LEU A 279 13.89 -16.53 2.53
C LEU A 279 13.60 -15.90 1.18
N ARG A 280 14.58 -15.88 0.29
CA ARG A 280 14.36 -15.55 -1.12
C ARG A 280 14.70 -16.78 -1.95
N GLY A 281 13.91 -17.02 -2.98
CA GLY A 281 14.12 -18.15 -3.86
C GLY A 281 13.71 -17.86 -5.28
N PHE A 282 14.12 -18.76 -6.14
CA PHE A 282 13.72 -18.79 -7.53
C PHE A 282 13.39 -20.22 -7.90
N GLU A 283 12.29 -20.39 -8.64
CA GLU A 283 11.92 -21.66 -9.22
C GLU A 283 12.17 -21.63 -10.72
N PHE A 284 12.73 -22.72 -11.26
CA PHE A 284 13.03 -22.86 -12.68
C PHE A 284 12.24 -24.00 -13.32
N ASP A 285 12.03 -23.89 -14.64
CA ASP A 285 11.56 -25.03 -15.44
C ASP A 285 12.66 -26.09 -15.61
N GLU A 286 12.32 -27.23 -16.22
CA GLU A 286 13.28 -28.31 -16.50
C GLU A 286 14.42 -27.90 -17.45
N ARG A 287 14.23 -26.81 -18.21
CA ARG A 287 15.24 -26.25 -19.12
C ARG A 287 16.13 -25.22 -18.42
N GLY A 288 15.81 -24.87 -17.18
CA GLY A 288 16.53 -23.92 -16.35
C GLY A 288 16.12 -22.45 -16.54
N HIS A 289 14.96 -22.17 -17.13
CA HIS A 289 14.40 -20.81 -17.24
C HIS A 289 13.61 -20.44 -16.00
N LEU A 290 13.67 -19.18 -15.60
CA LEU A 290 12.96 -18.69 -14.42
C LEU A 290 11.44 -18.74 -14.60
N LEU A 291 10.74 -19.35 -13.64
CA LEU A 291 9.27 -19.41 -13.57
C LEU A 291 8.73 -18.48 -12.48
N TYR A 292 9.30 -18.56 -11.28
CA TYR A 292 8.82 -17.80 -10.11
C TYR A 292 9.95 -17.11 -9.36
N MET A 293 9.65 -15.92 -8.85
CA MET A 293 10.32 -15.35 -7.68
C MET A 293 9.58 -15.81 -6.45
N VAL A 294 10.31 -16.24 -5.43
CA VAL A 294 9.74 -16.75 -4.20
C VAL A 294 10.23 -15.93 -3.03
N GLU A 295 9.31 -15.44 -2.21
CA GLU A 295 9.62 -14.84 -0.92
C GLU A 295 9.03 -15.70 0.18
N GLY A 296 9.82 -16.00 1.21
CA GLY A 296 9.42 -16.83 2.32
C GLY A 296 9.56 -16.11 3.66
N ILE A 297 8.53 -16.21 4.51
CA ILE A 297 8.59 -15.82 5.91
C ILE A 297 8.57 -17.08 6.75
N LYS A 298 9.53 -17.21 7.67
CA LYS A 298 9.60 -18.35 8.58
C LYS A 298 8.38 -18.38 9.51
N GLY A 299 7.77 -19.55 9.68
CA GLY A 299 6.62 -19.72 10.56
C GLY A 299 6.16 -21.18 10.68
N THR A 300 5.10 -21.43 11.44
CA THR A 300 4.44 -22.74 11.52
C THR A 300 3.21 -22.80 10.62
N TYR A 301 2.78 -24.02 10.24
CA TYR A 301 1.54 -24.22 9.47
C TYR A 301 0.32 -24.09 10.38
N THR A 302 0.07 -22.88 10.85
CA THR A 302 -1.02 -22.56 11.74
C THR A 302 -1.59 -21.20 11.37
N LEU A 303 -2.83 -20.96 11.75
CA LEU A 303 -3.45 -19.64 11.61
C LEU A 303 -2.75 -18.58 12.50
N ASP A 304 -2.00 -19.03 13.52
CA ASP A 304 -1.28 -18.14 14.43
C ASP A 304 -0.06 -17.46 13.80
N ASP A 305 0.56 -18.10 12.80
CA ASP A 305 1.82 -17.68 12.18
C ASP A 305 1.68 -17.35 10.69
N VAL A 306 0.48 -17.46 10.11
CA VAL A 306 0.26 -17.12 8.70
C VAL A 306 0.41 -15.61 8.48
N PRO A 307 1.13 -15.15 7.45
CA PRO A 307 1.17 -13.73 7.10
C PRO A 307 -0.20 -13.23 6.63
N PHE A 308 -0.70 -12.16 7.25
CA PHE A 308 -2.02 -11.60 6.97
C PHE A 308 -2.07 -10.69 5.72
N SER A 309 -1.02 -10.67 4.90
CA SER A 309 -1.07 -10.00 3.60
C SER A 309 -1.92 -10.76 2.58
N GLY A 310 -2.12 -12.07 2.77
CA GLY A 310 -2.78 -12.98 1.82
C GLY A 310 -1.95 -13.35 0.58
N GLU A 311 -0.77 -12.76 0.42
CA GLU A 311 0.14 -13.07 -0.70
C GLU A 311 0.97 -14.34 -0.44
N TYR A 312 1.14 -14.74 0.83
CA TYR A 312 1.86 -15.97 1.21
C TYR A 312 0.89 -17.14 1.28
N THR A 313 0.67 -17.79 0.14
CA THR A 313 -0.43 -18.74 -0.07
C THR A 313 -0.06 -20.19 0.18
N VAL A 314 1.24 -20.48 0.32
CA VAL A 314 1.78 -21.84 0.40
C VAL A 314 2.66 -21.95 1.62
N TRP A 315 2.58 -23.06 2.36
CA TRP A 315 3.52 -23.36 3.42
C TRP A 315 4.27 -24.65 3.14
N ILE A 316 5.59 -24.61 3.31
CA ILE A 316 6.47 -25.77 3.15
C ILE A 316 7.27 -25.99 4.44
N PRO A 317 7.22 -27.19 5.05
CA PRO A 317 8.01 -27.49 6.23
C PRO A 317 9.49 -27.66 5.88
N THR A 318 10.40 -27.28 6.78
CA THR A 318 11.85 -27.49 6.55
C THR A 318 12.24 -28.97 6.46
N THR A 319 11.52 -29.85 7.14
CA THR A 319 11.62 -31.31 6.98
C THR A 319 10.21 -31.92 7.06
N PRO A 320 9.92 -33.12 6.55
CA PRO A 320 8.55 -33.59 6.40
C PRO A 320 7.80 -33.73 7.73
N SER A 321 8.54 -33.84 8.85
CA SER A 321 8.01 -33.92 10.22
C SER A 321 8.19 -32.63 11.03
N SER A 322 8.77 -31.58 10.46
CA SER A 322 8.98 -30.30 11.16
C SER A 322 7.67 -29.55 11.37
N SER A 323 7.50 -28.98 12.56
CA SER A 323 6.45 -27.99 12.83
C SER A 323 6.81 -26.59 12.33
N SER A 324 8.08 -26.34 12.01
CA SER A 324 8.58 -25.08 11.45
C SER A 324 8.82 -25.23 9.95
N GLY A 325 8.49 -24.18 9.22
CA GLY A 325 8.62 -24.08 7.77
C GLY A 325 8.68 -22.63 7.34
N TYR A 326 8.36 -22.40 6.08
CA TYR A 326 8.21 -21.07 5.52
C TYR A 326 6.85 -20.95 4.85
N TRP A 327 6.18 -19.83 5.11
CA TRP A 327 5.09 -19.32 4.30
C TRP A 327 5.69 -18.64 3.09
N LEU A 328 5.31 -19.08 1.89
CA LEU A 328 5.90 -18.71 0.61
C LEU A 328 4.88 -17.94 -0.22
N LYS A 329 5.35 -16.82 -0.79
CA LYS A 329 4.71 -16.01 -1.81
C LYS A 329 5.39 -16.34 -3.13
N TYR A 330 4.64 -16.88 -4.09
CA TYR A 330 5.10 -17.18 -5.44
C TYR A 330 4.64 -16.08 -6.39
N ALA A 331 5.58 -15.38 -7.00
CA ALA A 331 5.32 -14.38 -8.04
C ALA A 331 5.83 -14.91 -9.38
N ALA A 332 4.90 -15.27 -10.26
CA ALA A 332 5.21 -15.73 -11.61
C ALA A 332 5.85 -14.60 -12.42
N VAL A 333 6.98 -14.90 -13.07
CA VAL A 333 7.70 -13.93 -13.94
C VAL A 333 7.34 -14.09 -15.41
N THR A 334 6.66 -15.18 -15.76
CA THR A 334 6.27 -15.55 -17.11
C THR A 334 4.91 -16.19 -17.08
N GLU A 335 4.20 -16.08 -18.20
CA GLU A 335 3.08 -16.96 -18.48
C GLU A 335 3.59 -18.39 -18.65
N CYS A 336 2.95 -19.35 -17.99
CA CYS A 336 3.25 -20.77 -18.09
C CYS A 336 2.00 -21.63 -17.82
N GLU A 337 1.96 -22.82 -18.42
CA GLU A 337 0.95 -23.84 -18.13
C GLU A 337 1.48 -24.75 -17.03
N MET A 338 0.81 -24.74 -15.87
CA MET A 338 1.11 -25.61 -14.73
C MET A 338 0.06 -26.71 -14.62
N SER A 339 0.30 -27.74 -13.81
CA SER A 339 -0.69 -28.81 -13.61
C SER A 339 -2.00 -28.33 -12.98
N TRP A 340 -1.99 -27.17 -12.35
CA TRP A 340 -3.17 -26.51 -11.76
C TRP A 340 -3.83 -25.45 -12.66
N GLY A 341 -3.29 -25.21 -13.86
CA GLY A 341 -3.85 -24.29 -14.84
C GLY A 341 -2.86 -23.29 -15.42
N ASP A 342 -3.39 -22.36 -16.20
CA ASP A 342 -2.62 -21.26 -16.78
C ASP A 342 -2.25 -20.25 -15.69
N VAL A 343 -0.96 -19.97 -15.56
CA VAL A 343 -0.41 -18.98 -14.64
C VAL A 343 0.04 -17.77 -15.44
N TYR A 344 -0.35 -16.59 -14.99
CA TYR A 344 0.02 -15.31 -15.59
C TYR A 344 1.01 -14.55 -14.68
N PRO A 345 1.84 -13.65 -15.23
CA PRO A 345 2.78 -12.88 -14.42
C PRO A 345 2.10 -12.09 -13.30
N GLY A 346 2.63 -12.21 -12.07
CA GLY A 346 2.03 -11.70 -10.84
C GLY A 346 1.97 -12.77 -9.74
N ILE A 347 1.23 -12.53 -8.66
CA ILE A 347 1.12 -13.49 -7.54
C ILE A 347 0.29 -14.69 -7.95
N ASP A 348 0.87 -15.90 -7.84
CA ASP A 348 0.16 -17.15 -8.10
C ASP A 348 -0.54 -17.64 -6.81
N TYR A 349 -1.84 -17.37 -6.74
CA TYR A 349 -2.70 -17.83 -5.64
C TYR A 349 -3.18 -19.29 -5.79
N ALA A 350 -2.87 -19.92 -6.92
CA ALA A 350 -3.24 -21.29 -7.26
C ALA A 350 -2.08 -22.29 -7.08
N TYR A 351 -0.86 -21.83 -6.76
CA TYR A 351 0.30 -22.69 -6.57
C TYR A 351 0.03 -23.86 -5.59
N GLU A 352 0.28 -25.10 -6.03
CA GLU A 352 -0.13 -26.31 -5.30
C GLU A 352 1.02 -27.12 -4.68
N GLU A 353 2.30 -26.76 -4.87
CA GLU A 353 3.40 -27.50 -4.24
C GLU A 353 3.60 -27.11 -2.77
N GLY A 354 2.89 -27.79 -1.87
CA GLY A 354 3.02 -27.59 -0.43
C GLY A 354 1.68 -27.73 0.27
N LYS A 355 1.57 -27.12 1.45
CA LYS A 355 0.28 -27.01 2.13
C LYS A 355 -0.34 -25.66 1.81
N SER A 356 -1.53 -25.67 1.20
CA SER A 356 -2.22 -24.44 0.87
C SER A 356 -2.69 -23.71 2.13
N ILE A 357 -2.67 -22.38 2.11
CA ILE A 357 -3.34 -21.53 3.08
C ILE A 357 -4.84 -21.85 3.19
N LYS A 358 -5.46 -22.32 2.09
CA LYS A 358 -6.88 -22.69 1.99
C LYS A 358 -7.25 -23.88 2.88
N ASP A 359 -6.26 -24.71 3.19
CA ASP A 359 -6.39 -25.95 3.96
C ASP A 359 -5.89 -25.80 5.40
N LEU A 360 -5.62 -24.56 5.83
CA LEU A 360 -5.20 -24.27 7.20
C LEU A 360 -6.17 -24.94 8.19
N PRO A 361 -5.68 -25.84 9.07
CA PRO A 361 -6.54 -26.50 10.01
C PRO A 361 -7.17 -25.45 10.93
N LYS A 362 -8.44 -25.64 11.29
CA LYS A 362 -9.06 -24.84 12.35
C LYS A 362 -8.19 -24.94 13.60
N SER A 363 -7.57 -23.85 14.00
CA SER A 363 -6.74 -23.83 15.19
C SER A 363 -7.62 -23.81 16.44
N SER A 364 -7.26 -24.60 17.45
CA SER A 364 -7.92 -24.62 18.76
C SER A 364 -7.59 -23.41 19.65
N THR A 365 -6.65 -22.55 19.26
CA THR A 365 -6.20 -21.37 20.03
C THR A 365 -7.10 -20.13 19.86
N PHE A 366 -7.96 -20.14 18.85
CA PHE A 366 -8.86 -19.04 18.57
C PHE A 366 -10.23 -19.30 19.22
N THR A 367 -10.31 -19.08 20.53
CA THR A 367 -11.55 -19.23 21.32
C THR A 367 -12.13 -17.88 21.73
N PHE A 368 -11.57 -16.79 21.19
CA PHE A 368 -11.88 -15.43 21.57
C PHE A 368 -12.89 -14.82 20.60
N SER A 369 -13.95 -14.23 21.13
CA SER A 369 -14.73 -13.22 20.40
C SER A 369 -14.40 -11.88 21.05
N PRO A 370 -13.65 -10.97 20.39
CA PRO A 370 -13.43 -9.61 20.89
C PRO A 370 -14.73 -8.82 20.97
N PHE A 371 -15.76 -9.31 20.30
CA PHE A 371 -17.00 -8.61 20.07
C PHE A 371 -18.13 -9.22 20.87
N SER A 372 -18.87 -8.36 21.59
CA SER A 372 -20.07 -8.78 22.33
C SER A 372 -21.32 -8.88 21.45
N THR A 373 -21.26 -8.39 20.21
CA THR A 373 -22.39 -8.39 19.27
C THR A 373 -22.40 -9.70 18.48
N GLY A 374 -23.47 -10.47 18.62
CA GLY A 374 -23.73 -11.62 17.73
C GLY A 374 -23.86 -11.11 16.29
N GLY A 375 -22.96 -11.51 15.41
CA GLY A 375 -22.89 -10.97 14.05
C GLY A 375 -21.69 -11.45 13.23
N LEU A 376 -20.68 -12.01 13.88
CA LEU A 376 -19.51 -12.62 13.23
C LEU A 376 -19.52 -14.13 13.44
N GLU A 377 -20.67 -14.75 13.16
CA GLU A 377 -20.76 -16.21 13.08
C GLU A 377 -19.72 -16.71 12.06
N ASN A 378 -19.07 -17.84 12.35
CA ASN A 378 -17.97 -18.41 11.58
C ASN A 378 -16.66 -17.59 11.54
N HIS A 379 -16.49 -16.59 12.41
CA HIS A 379 -15.21 -15.91 12.59
C HIS A 379 -14.45 -16.45 13.80
N ILE A 380 -13.14 -16.38 13.70
CA ILE A 380 -12.19 -16.99 14.60
C ILE A 380 -11.13 -15.92 14.88
N TRP A 381 -10.96 -15.46 16.13
CA TRP A 381 -10.12 -14.30 16.46
C TRP A 381 -8.97 -14.56 17.44
N LYS A 382 -7.90 -13.77 17.30
CA LYS A 382 -6.72 -13.70 18.15
C LYS A 382 -6.27 -12.26 18.27
N GLN A 383 -5.96 -11.80 19.48
CA GLN A 383 -5.32 -10.51 19.68
C GLN A 383 -3.81 -10.72 19.88
N VAL A 384 -2.98 -9.95 19.17
CA VAL A 384 -1.53 -9.89 19.37
C VAL A 384 -1.18 -8.43 19.59
N THR A 385 -0.64 -8.13 20.78
CA THR A 385 -0.46 -6.76 21.27
C THR A 385 -1.75 -5.94 21.14
N ASP A 386 -1.74 -4.91 20.32
CA ASP A 386 -2.87 -4.01 20.06
C ASP A 386 -3.60 -4.37 18.76
N SER A 387 -3.05 -5.28 17.96
CA SER A 387 -3.64 -5.72 16.69
C SER A 387 -4.54 -6.94 16.88
N LEU A 388 -5.57 -7.00 16.05
CA LEU A 388 -6.53 -8.10 16.01
C LEU A 388 -6.29 -8.90 14.73
N TYR A 389 -6.29 -10.21 14.85
CA TYR A 389 -6.11 -11.15 13.76
C TYR A 389 -7.30 -12.09 13.74
N GLY A 390 -7.88 -12.29 12.57
CA GLY A 390 -9.09 -13.07 12.41
C GLY A 390 -9.05 -13.98 11.20
N ALA A 391 -9.86 -15.02 11.23
CA ALA A 391 -10.18 -15.81 10.07
C ALA A 391 -11.69 -15.95 9.95
N GLN A 392 -12.20 -15.89 8.73
CA GLN A 392 -13.56 -16.31 8.42
C GLN A 392 -13.52 -17.65 7.69
N VAL A 393 -14.37 -18.57 8.10
CA VAL A 393 -14.55 -19.86 7.43
C VAL A 393 -15.97 -20.00 6.86
N ASP A 394 -16.14 -20.85 5.86
CA ASP A 394 -17.45 -21.26 5.37
C ASP A 394 -18.10 -22.31 6.30
N ASP A 395 -19.34 -22.71 5.96
CA ASP A 395 -20.09 -23.73 6.71
C ASP A 395 -19.43 -25.12 6.69
N GLN A 396 -18.54 -25.37 5.73
CA GLN A 396 -17.71 -26.59 5.66
C GLN A 396 -16.40 -26.45 6.46
N GLY A 397 -16.15 -25.26 7.01
CA GLY A 397 -14.96 -24.95 7.78
C GLY A 397 -13.73 -24.58 6.97
N LYS A 398 -13.87 -24.28 5.67
CA LYS A 398 -12.77 -23.86 4.80
C LYS A 398 -12.52 -22.37 4.95
N LEU A 399 -11.24 -21.97 4.96
CA LEU A 399 -10.84 -20.57 5.12
C LEU A 399 -11.27 -19.70 3.93
N LEU A 400 -12.09 -18.68 4.18
CA LEU A 400 -12.54 -17.69 3.20
C LEU A 400 -11.68 -16.43 3.24
N TYR A 401 -11.48 -15.88 4.45
CA TYR A 401 -10.74 -14.64 4.65
C TYR A 401 -9.71 -14.78 5.77
N LEU A 402 -8.57 -14.14 5.58
CA LEU A 402 -7.74 -13.63 6.65
C LEU A 402 -8.13 -12.19 6.97
N ILE A 403 -8.15 -11.85 8.24
CA ILE A 403 -8.63 -10.57 8.72
C ILE A 403 -7.57 -9.96 9.59
N HIS A 404 -7.20 -8.72 9.30
CA HIS A 404 -6.31 -7.94 10.14
C HIS A 404 -7.06 -6.71 10.65
N GLY A 405 -6.99 -6.47 11.95
CA GLY A 405 -7.66 -5.40 12.65
C GLY A 405 -6.67 -4.51 13.36
N VAL A 406 -6.77 -3.20 13.15
CA VAL A 406 -6.02 -2.20 13.93
C VAL A 406 -6.99 -1.46 14.85
N PRO A 407 -6.58 -1.16 16.09
CA PRO A 407 -7.48 -0.55 17.07
C PRO A 407 -7.78 0.89 16.67
N GLY A 408 -9.00 1.33 16.92
CA GLY A 408 -9.44 2.70 16.63
C GLY A 408 -10.86 2.96 17.06
N THR A 409 -11.35 4.17 16.82
CA THR A 409 -12.76 4.50 17.02
C THR A 409 -13.53 4.56 15.70
N TYR A 410 -14.87 4.52 15.77
CA TYR A 410 -15.71 4.90 14.62
C TYR A 410 -15.66 6.41 14.42
N SER A 411 -14.51 6.89 13.98
CA SER A 411 -14.26 8.29 13.68
C SER A 411 -13.29 8.35 12.52
N LEU A 412 -13.50 9.35 11.67
CA LEU A 412 -12.61 9.68 10.55
C LEU A 412 -11.13 9.80 10.97
N ASN A 413 -10.88 10.32 12.18
CA ASN A 413 -9.54 10.57 12.72
C ASN A 413 -8.72 9.30 12.99
N ASP A 414 -9.40 8.15 13.16
CA ASP A 414 -8.76 6.88 13.49
C ASP A 414 -8.80 5.89 12.29
N VAL A 415 -9.26 6.33 11.11
CA VAL A 415 -9.28 5.50 9.89
C VAL A 415 -7.86 5.29 9.38
N PRO A 416 -7.42 4.03 9.14
CA PRO A 416 -6.13 3.76 8.52
C PRO A 416 -6.06 4.28 7.09
N LEU A 417 -5.00 5.03 6.78
CA LEU A 417 -4.83 5.71 5.50
C LEU A 417 -4.47 4.79 4.32
N SER A 418 -4.19 3.51 4.57
CA SER A 418 -3.85 2.57 3.49
C SER A 418 -5.03 2.31 2.55
N GLY A 419 -6.26 2.67 2.93
CA GLY A 419 -7.48 2.39 2.16
C GLY A 419 -7.91 0.92 2.18
N GLU A 420 -7.13 0.04 2.80
CA GLU A 420 -7.40 -1.39 2.85
C GLU A 420 -8.30 -1.82 4.02
N TYR A 421 -8.46 -0.94 5.02
CA TYR A 421 -9.28 -1.20 6.21
C TYR A 421 -10.66 -0.56 6.04
N VAL A 422 -11.62 -1.36 5.56
CA VAL A 422 -12.90 -0.85 5.06
C VAL A 422 -14.08 -1.11 6.00
N VAL A 423 -13.89 -1.86 7.08
CA VAL A 423 -14.94 -2.17 8.06
C VAL A 423 -14.49 -1.81 9.47
N TRP A 424 -15.25 -1.01 10.18
CA TRP A 424 -15.10 -0.81 11.62
C TRP A 424 -16.07 -1.69 12.40
N TYR A 425 -15.55 -2.31 13.45
CA TYR A 425 -16.33 -3.18 14.32
C TYR A 425 -16.11 -2.82 15.80
N PRO A 426 -17.17 -2.48 16.57
CA PRO A 426 -17.05 -2.09 17.97
C PRO A 426 -16.74 -3.28 18.87
N ILE A 427 -15.97 -3.05 19.95
CA ILE A 427 -15.72 -4.07 20.99
C ILE A 427 -17.04 -4.50 21.66
N LYS A 428 -17.89 -3.53 22.00
CA LYS A 428 -19.26 -3.78 22.48
C LYS A 428 -20.28 -2.94 21.75
N GLU A 429 -21.51 -3.43 21.66
CA GLU A 429 -22.60 -2.70 21.04
C GLU A 429 -22.74 -1.29 21.65
N GLY A 430 -22.70 -0.27 20.80
CA GLY A 430 -22.79 1.13 21.22
C GLY A 430 -21.48 1.76 21.76
N GLU A 431 -20.37 1.02 21.84
CA GLU A 431 -19.07 1.60 22.18
C GLU A 431 -18.40 2.25 20.95
N GLN A 432 -17.73 3.38 21.16
CA GLN A 432 -16.94 4.03 20.11
C GLN A 432 -15.61 3.32 19.85
N ALA A 433 -15.07 2.60 20.84
CA ALA A 433 -13.83 1.85 20.68
C ALA A 433 -14.07 0.53 19.93
N GLY A 434 -13.20 0.23 18.98
CA GLY A 434 -13.33 -0.91 18.08
C GLY A 434 -12.05 -1.21 17.32
N PHE A 435 -12.22 -1.92 16.21
CA PHE A 435 -11.14 -2.24 15.28
C PHE A 435 -11.56 -1.87 13.86
N TRP A 436 -10.65 -1.25 13.12
CA TRP A 436 -10.71 -1.14 11.68
C TRP A 436 -10.15 -2.42 11.07
N LEU A 437 -10.91 -3.08 10.21
CA LEU A 437 -10.67 -4.42 9.70
C LEU A 437 -10.37 -4.40 8.19
N LYS A 438 -9.28 -5.06 7.82
CA LYS A 438 -8.86 -5.42 6.47
C LYS A 438 -9.21 -6.89 6.24
N TYR A 439 -10.02 -7.17 5.22
CA TYR A 439 -10.42 -8.52 4.83
C TYR A 439 -9.62 -8.93 3.59
N VAL A 440 -8.91 -10.04 3.68
CA VAL A 440 -8.10 -10.59 2.59
C VAL A 440 -8.64 -11.95 2.20
N ALA A 441 -9.26 -12.02 1.03
CA ALA A 441 -9.80 -13.25 0.47
C ALA A 441 -8.67 -14.18 0.06
N VAL A 442 -8.73 -15.42 0.55
CA VAL A 442 -7.73 -16.47 0.24
C VAL A 442 -8.23 -17.47 -0.80
N ARG A 443 -9.42 -17.22 -1.38
CA ARG A 443 -10.01 -17.99 -2.48
C ARG A 443 -11.04 -17.15 -3.22
N GLU A 444 -11.33 -17.55 -4.44
CA GLU A 444 -12.50 -17.04 -5.16
C GLU A 444 -13.78 -17.57 -4.52
N VAL A 445 -14.73 -16.68 -4.28
CA VAL A 445 -16.02 -17.02 -3.69
C VAL A 445 -17.09 -16.03 -4.13
N ASP A 446 -18.27 -16.55 -4.44
CA ASP A 446 -19.46 -15.73 -4.68
C ASP A 446 -20.11 -15.37 -3.34
N MET A 447 -19.98 -14.10 -2.95
CA MET A 447 -20.58 -13.57 -1.73
C MET A 447 -21.93 -12.91 -2.05
N GLY A 448 -22.74 -12.67 -1.02
CA GLY A 448 -24.04 -11.99 -1.17
C GLY A 448 -23.94 -10.57 -1.76
N TRP A 449 -22.76 -9.97 -1.75
CA TRP A 449 -22.45 -8.66 -2.34
C TRP A 449 -21.72 -8.73 -3.69
N GLY A 450 -21.41 -9.93 -4.20
CA GLY A 450 -20.75 -10.13 -5.49
C GLY A 450 -19.60 -11.15 -5.45
N PRO A 451 -19.01 -11.47 -6.62
CA PRO A 451 -17.83 -12.31 -6.70
C PRO A 451 -16.64 -11.62 -6.06
N VAL A 452 -15.89 -12.36 -5.25
CA VAL A 452 -14.67 -11.91 -4.60
C VAL A 452 -13.52 -12.73 -5.15
N THR A 453 -12.48 -12.05 -5.63
CA THR A 453 -11.21 -12.66 -6.08
C THR A 453 -10.17 -12.63 -4.96
N TYR A 454 -9.05 -13.31 -5.15
CA TYR A 454 -7.92 -13.24 -4.22
C TYR A 454 -7.47 -11.80 -3.92
N GLY A 455 -7.04 -11.56 -2.68
CA GLY A 455 -6.53 -10.26 -2.23
C GLY A 455 -7.49 -9.49 -1.34
N VAL A 456 -7.28 -8.18 -1.18
CA VAL A 456 -8.07 -7.35 -0.27
C VAL A 456 -9.48 -7.14 -0.81
N ASP A 457 -10.49 -7.58 -0.06
CA ASP A 457 -11.90 -7.36 -0.38
C ASP A 457 -12.39 -6.03 0.19
N LEU A 458 -12.27 -4.99 -0.63
CA LEU A 458 -12.73 -3.64 -0.30
C LEU A 458 -14.25 -3.51 -0.28
N SER A 459 -14.98 -4.52 -0.76
CA SER A 459 -16.45 -4.53 -0.77
C SER A 459 -17.06 -5.32 0.40
N TYR A 460 -16.23 -5.94 1.24
CA TYR A 460 -16.68 -6.84 2.29
C TYR A 460 -17.75 -6.21 3.19
N ASN A 461 -18.96 -6.79 3.14
CA ASN A 461 -20.12 -6.56 4.01
C ASN A 461 -20.18 -5.17 4.68
N GLN A 462 -20.02 -4.10 3.89
CA GLN A 462 -20.12 -2.74 4.42
C GLN A 462 -21.59 -2.48 4.77
N GLN A 463 -21.93 -2.57 6.06
CA GLN A 463 -23.27 -2.27 6.58
C GLN A 463 -23.31 -0.87 7.19
N LYS A 464 -24.52 -0.30 7.28
CA LYS A 464 -24.74 1.01 7.88
C LYS A 464 -24.20 1.04 9.31
N GLY A 465 -23.28 1.97 9.59
CA GLY A 465 -22.63 2.14 10.90
C GLY A 465 -21.39 1.28 11.13
N HIS A 466 -20.98 0.47 10.14
CA HIS A 466 -19.81 -0.39 10.23
C HIS A 466 -18.90 -0.32 9.00
N GLY A 467 -19.40 0.05 7.82
CA GLY A 467 -18.55 0.28 6.65
C GLY A 467 -17.92 1.67 6.65
N ILE A 468 -16.70 1.77 6.14
CA ILE A 468 -16.01 3.04 5.90
C ILE A 468 -16.82 3.95 4.96
N SER A 469 -17.54 3.37 3.99
CA SER A 469 -18.39 4.11 3.06
C SER A 469 -19.61 4.79 3.70
N PHE A 470 -19.93 4.45 4.96
CA PHE A 470 -21.01 5.06 5.74
C PHE A 470 -20.53 6.15 6.68
N LEU A 471 -19.21 6.38 6.79
CA LEU A 471 -18.72 7.56 7.46
C LEU A 471 -19.17 8.80 6.70
N THR A 472 -19.68 9.76 7.45
CA THR A 472 -20.12 11.05 6.98
C THR A 472 -19.20 12.15 7.47
N ARG A 473 -19.37 13.35 6.91
CA ARG A 473 -18.69 14.54 7.42
C ARG A 473 -18.98 14.81 8.90
N ASP A 474 -20.17 14.47 9.38
CA ASP A 474 -20.57 14.66 10.77
C ASP A 474 -19.86 13.71 11.74
N ASP A 475 -19.31 12.59 11.24
CA ASP A 475 -18.49 11.66 12.02
C ASP A 475 -17.06 12.19 12.26
N TYR A 476 -16.73 13.34 11.66
CA TYR A 476 -15.54 14.11 11.99
C TYR A 476 -15.80 14.98 13.23
N TYR A 477 -15.30 14.52 14.37
CA TYR A 477 -15.24 15.33 15.58
C TYR A 477 -13.95 16.17 15.59
N GLU A 478 -14.07 17.50 15.54
CA GLU A 478 -12.97 18.46 15.72
C GLU A 478 -12.38 18.48 17.15
N SER A 479 -12.71 17.51 18.01
CA SER A 479 -12.10 17.41 19.33
C SER A 479 -10.66 16.90 19.19
N TRP A 480 -9.74 17.79 18.85
CA TRP A 480 -8.32 17.56 19.02
C TRP A 480 -8.09 17.27 20.51
N ASP A 481 -7.83 16.01 20.83
CA ASP A 481 -7.26 15.68 22.12
C ASP A 481 -5.84 16.25 22.12
N LEU A 482 -5.70 17.44 22.71
CA LEU A 482 -4.42 18.12 22.89
C LEU A 482 -3.36 17.15 23.48
N ARG A 483 -3.78 16.11 24.21
CA ARG A 483 -2.89 15.07 24.74
C ARG A 483 -2.36 14.13 23.67
N LYS A 484 -3.15 13.74 22.66
CA LYS A 484 -2.66 12.94 21.51
C LYS A 484 -1.65 13.73 20.70
N LEU A 485 -1.93 15.01 20.45
CA LEU A 485 -1.00 15.94 19.79
C LEU A 485 0.30 16.10 20.60
N LEU A 486 0.19 16.40 21.90
CA LEU A 486 1.35 16.54 22.78
C LEU A 486 2.13 15.23 22.93
N LYS A 487 1.45 14.08 22.94
CA LYS A 487 2.09 12.76 22.99
C LYS A 487 2.86 12.47 21.70
N TYR A 488 2.30 12.75 20.53
CA TYR A 488 3.01 12.64 19.27
C TYR A 488 4.30 13.49 19.26
N PHE A 489 4.20 14.77 19.63
CA PHE A 489 5.38 15.62 19.73
C PHE A 489 6.37 15.17 20.81
N TRP A 490 5.87 14.65 21.93
CA TRP A 490 6.72 14.15 23.01
C TRP A 490 7.48 12.88 22.59
N ASP A 491 6.80 11.93 21.96
CA ASP A 491 7.39 10.68 21.48
C ASP A 491 8.42 10.97 20.37
N VAL A 492 8.11 11.87 19.43
CA VAL A 492 9.05 12.32 18.37
C VAL A 492 10.25 13.09 18.92
N MET A 493 10.11 13.84 20.02
CA MET A 493 11.20 14.62 20.63
C MET A 493 12.07 13.82 21.60
N MET A 494 11.62 12.63 22.03
CA MET A 494 12.28 11.84 23.09
C MET A 494 12.87 10.52 22.59
N ASP A 495 12.73 10.18 21.31
CA ASP A 495 13.34 9.02 20.65
C ASP A 495 14.75 9.29 20.09
N ASP A 496 15.42 10.35 20.54
CA ASP A 496 16.87 10.61 20.33
C ASP A 496 17.73 10.13 21.52
#